data_AF-A0A822DN04-F1
#
_entry.id   AF-A0A822DN04-F1
#
_cell.length_a   1.000
_cell.length_b   1.000
_cell.length_c   1.000
_cell.angle_alpha   90.00
_cell.angle_beta   90.00
_cell.angle_gamma   90.00
#
_symmetry.space_group_name_H-M   'P 1'
#
loop_
_entity.id
_entity.type
_entity.pdbx_description
1 polymer ?
#
loop_
_entity_poly.entity_id
_entity_poly.type
_entity_poly.pdbx_seq_one_letter_code
_entity_poly.pdbx_strand_id
1 'polypeptide(L)'
;MKFYNSDELSSLKNDVQIITEKVSVKDRDLYIKRAATIGRVTLLTRSFGRGTDFICRNQDLLAKGGIHVLQTFFSEELSEEYQIKGRSARQGDRGSYRMVLLNKDLEWILGSAWNEELKKIEVSHLYKVLNQARSKLYESKCGAKGLGIEQCKREHTKSKEFLRSLLEGEMKMIKTFLHEQNRGANLIPDCSRTVLLMDATSSMSSLLSAAKDTVCTMFERASAILEALKI
;
A
#
# COMPACT_ATOMS: atom_id res chain seq x y z
N MET A 1 -12.62 13.84 7.66
CA MET A 1 -13.43 14.39 8.77
C MET A 1 -14.82 14.87 8.38
N LYS A 2 -15.17 15.04 7.10
CA LYS A 2 -16.53 15.45 6.69
C LYS A 2 -17.65 14.56 7.29
N PHE A 3 -17.44 13.24 7.35
CA PHE A 3 -18.42 12.30 7.94
C PHE A 3 -18.64 12.46 9.46
N TYR A 4 -17.63 12.79 10.26
CA TYR A 4 -17.82 12.95 11.71
C TYR A 4 -18.68 14.17 12.06
N ASN A 5 -18.69 15.17 11.17
CA ASN A 5 -19.48 16.39 11.30
C ASN A 5 -20.77 16.34 10.48
N SER A 6 -21.15 15.16 9.99
CA SER A 6 -22.36 14.96 9.19
C SER A 6 -23.58 14.79 10.09
N ASP A 7 -24.75 15.16 9.59
CA ASP A 7 -26.02 15.11 10.32
C ASP A 7 -26.42 13.65 10.63
N GLU A 8 -26.00 12.72 9.79
CA GLU A 8 -26.23 11.28 9.91
C GLU A 8 -25.56 10.68 11.16
N LEU A 9 -24.45 11.29 11.62
CA LEU A 9 -23.74 10.83 12.83
C LEU A 9 -24.15 11.60 14.09
N SER A 10 -24.99 12.63 13.98
CA SER A 10 -25.35 13.52 15.10
C SER A 10 -25.89 12.77 16.32
N SER A 11 -26.74 11.75 16.10
CA SER A 11 -27.37 10.94 17.14
C SER A 11 -26.41 9.99 17.86
N LEU A 12 -25.33 9.56 17.20
CA LEU A 12 -24.34 8.59 17.69
C LEU A 12 -23.01 9.25 18.09
N LYS A 13 -22.91 10.58 17.95
CA LYS A 13 -21.64 11.30 18.07
C LYS A 13 -20.96 11.13 19.42
N ASN A 14 -21.75 11.02 20.49
CA ASN A 14 -21.26 10.80 21.85
C ASN A 14 -20.66 9.40 22.06
N ASP A 15 -21.07 8.44 21.23
CA ASP A 15 -20.67 7.04 21.31
C ASP A 15 -19.55 6.68 20.34
N VAL A 16 -19.26 7.56 19.38
CA VAL A 16 -18.22 7.38 18.37
C VAL A 16 -16.87 7.94 18.83
N GLN A 17 -15.84 7.11 18.75
CA GLN A 17 -14.44 7.50 18.96
C GLN A 17 -13.62 7.28 17.69
N ILE A 18 -12.65 8.16 17.44
CA ILE A 18 -11.78 8.10 16.26
C ILE A 18 -10.33 7.91 16.69
N ILE A 19 -9.68 6.89 16.15
CA ILE A 19 -8.26 6.62 16.36
C ILE A 19 -7.52 6.87 15.05
N THR A 20 -6.59 7.84 15.07
CA THR A 20 -5.74 8.25 13.95
C THR A 20 -4.28 8.31 14.39
N GLU A 21 -3.34 8.47 13.44
CA GLU A 21 -1.89 8.52 13.73
C GLU A 21 -1.52 9.66 14.67
N LYS A 22 -2.38 10.70 14.72
CA LYS A 22 -2.19 11.90 15.54
C LYS A 22 -2.55 11.70 17.02
N VAL A 23 -3.26 10.62 17.36
CA VAL A 23 -3.66 10.34 18.74
C VAL A 23 -2.44 9.86 19.53
N SER A 24 -2.22 10.46 20.71
CA SER A 24 -1.12 10.11 21.61
C SER A 24 -1.18 8.63 22.02
N VAL A 25 -0.04 8.03 22.36
CA VAL A 25 0.00 6.61 22.76
C VAL A 25 -0.87 6.33 23.99
N LYS A 26 -0.88 7.25 24.97
CA LYS A 26 -1.67 7.11 26.19
C LYS A 26 -3.18 7.15 25.91
N ASP A 27 -3.63 8.10 25.10
CA ASP A 27 -5.05 8.24 24.76
C ASP A 27 -5.51 7.08 23.88
N ARG A 28 -4.63 6.59 23.01
CA ARG A 28 -4.89 5.43 22.17
C ARG A 28 -5.16 4.18 22.99
N ASP A 29 -4.33 3.86 23.97
CA ASP A 29 -4.56 2.71 24.86
C ASP A 29 -5.89 2.83 25.61
N LEU A 30 -6.26 4.05 26.01
CA LEU A 30 -7.55 4.31 26.63
C LEU A 30 -8.71 4.06 25.66
N TYR A 31 -8.63 4.56 24.43
CA TYR A 31 -9.66 4.35 23.40
C TYR A 31 -9.79 2.89 23.00
N ILE A 32 -8.68 2.16 22.87
CA ILE A 32 -8.69 0.73 22.58
C ILE A 32 -9.41 -0.05 23.69
N LYS A 33 -9.10 0.24 24.96
CA LYS A 33 -9.79 -0.38 26.11
C LYS A 33 -11.29 -0.06 26.13
N ARG A 34 -11.68 1.14 25.71
CA ARG A 34 -13.08 1.57 25.61
C ARG A 34 -13.81 1.03 24.39
N ALA A 35 -13.09 0.65 23.32
CA ALA A 35 -13.68 0.20 22.07
C ALA A 35 -14.50 -1.08 22.24
N ALA A 36 -14.10 -1.96 23.16
CA ALA A 36 -14.78 -3.23 23.45
C ALA A 36 -15.87 -3.09 24.53
N THR A 37 -16.67 -2.02 24.47
CA THR A 37 -17.81 -1.79 25.38
C THR A 37 -19.11 -1.64 24.61
N ILE A 38 -20.24 -1.94 25.27
CA ILE A 38 -21.56 -1.92 24.64
C ILE A 38 -21.91 -0.49 24.19
N GLY A 39 -22.46 -0.39 22.98
CA GLY A 39 -22.92 0.88 22.40
C GLY A 39 -21.81 1.75 21.83
N ARG A 40 -20.53 1.37 21.96
CA ARG A 40 -19.41 2.14 21.42
C ARG A 40 -19.11 1.81 19.97
N VAL A 41 -18.84 2.84 19.19
CA VAL A 41 -18.40 2.74 17.80
C VAL A 41 -17.00 3.32 17.68
N THR A 42 -16.05 2.57 17.13
CA THR A 42 -14.66 2.99 17.01
C THR A 42 -14.28 3.06 15.54
N LEU A 43 -13.95 4.26 15.06
CA LEU A 43 -13.45 4.49 13.71
C LEU A 43 -11.93 4.45 13.73
N LEU A 44 -11.36 3.50 12.98
CA LEU A 44 -9.92 3.28 12.87
C LEU A 44 -9.47 3.63 11.46
N THR A 45 -8.35 4.34 11.32
CA THR A 45 -7.67 4.43 10.03
C THR A 45 -6.96 3.11 9.72
N ARG A 46 -6.68 2.85 8.43
CA ARG A 46 -6.06 1.61 7.93
C ARG A 46 -4.80 1.22 8.70
N SER A 47 -4.01 2.20 9.13
CA SER A 47 -2.78 2.04 9.91
C SER A 47 -2.98 1.35 11.27
N PHE A 48 -4.17 1.45 11.89
CA PHE A 48 -4.46 0.82 13.18
C PHE A 48 -5.02 -0.60 13.09
N GLY A 49 -5.18 -1.15 11.88
CA GLY A 49 -5.52 -2.57 11.67
C GLY A 49 -4.44 -3.53 12.18
N ARG A 50 -3.20 -3.05 12.34
CA ARG A 50 -2.04 -3.82 12.76
C ARG A 50 -1.64 -3.50 14.20
N GLY A 51 -1.31 -4.54 14.98
CA GLY A 51 -0.74 -4.40 16.33
C GLY A 51 -1.67 -4.01 17.48
N THR A 52 -2.95 -3.72 17.23
CA THR A 52 -3.89 -3.23 18.26
C THR A 52 -4.85 -4.34 18.73
N ASP A 53 -4.88 -4.63 20.02
CA ASP A 53 -5.72 -5.69 20.58
C ASP A 53 -7.02 -5.15 21.22
N PHE A 54 -8.17 -5.70 20.82
CA PHE A 54 -9.48 -5.35 21.36
C PHE A 54 -9.98 -6.49 22.25
N ILE A 55 -9.48 -6.54 23.48
CA ILE A 55 -9.91 -7.54 24.46
C ILE A 55 -11.28 -7.16 25.00
N CYS A 56 -12.29 -8.00 24.73
CA CYS A 56 -13.61 -7.84 25.31
C CYS A 56 -13.63 -8.42 26.74
N ARG A 57 -13.78 -7.54 27.74
CA ARG A 57 -13.96 -7.97 29.16
C ARG A 57 -15.40 -7.95 29.62
N ASN A 58 -16.33 -7.48 28.77
CA ASN A 58 -17.72 -7.31 29.11
C ASN A 58 -18.51 -8.58 28.76
N GLN A 59 -19.03 -9.28 29.77
CA GLN A 59 -19.80 -10.52 29.59
C GLN A 59 -21.11 -10.29 28.83
N ASP A 60 -21.78 -9.15 29.03
CA ASP A 60 -23.01 -8.81 28.32
C ASP A 60 -22.75 -8.59 26.82
N LEU A 61 -21.58 -8.06 26.45
CA LEU A 61 -21.18 -7.90 25.05
C LEU A 61 -20.91 -9.26 24.40
N LEU A 62 -20.21 -10.16 25.11
CA LEU A 62 -19.98 -11.54 24.64
C LEU A 62 -21.30 -12.31 24.49
N ALA A 63 -22.24 -12.15 25.42
CA ALA A 63 -23.58 -12.73 25.35
C ALA A 63 -24.37 -12.23 24.11
N LYS A 64 -24.15 -10.98 23.70
CA LYS A 64 -24.74 -10.37 22.50
C LYS A 64 -24.00 -10.67 21.18
N GLY A 65 -23.00 -11.56 21.20
CA GLY A 65 -22.26 -11.98 20.00
C GLY A 65 -20.89 -11.33 19.82
N GLY A 66 -20.46 -10.52 20.79
CA GLY A 66 -19.11 -9.95 20.88
C GLY A 66 -18.86 -8.78 19.93
N ILE A 67 -17.59 -8.58 19.56
CA ILE A 67 -17.18 -7.44 18.76
C ILE A 67 -17.56 -7.66 17.29
N HIS A 68 -18.20 -6.64 16.69
CA HIS A 68 -18.45 -6.59 15.26
C HIS A 68 -17.39 -5.72 14.59
N VAL A 69 -16.68 -6.27 13.61
CA VAL A 69 -15.72 -5.52 12.79
C VAL A 69 -16.33 -5.24 11.42
N LEU A 70 -16.41 -3.96 11.08
CA LEU A 70 -16.82 -3.48 9.77
C LEU A 70 -15.61 -2.95 9.01
N GLN A 71 -15.27 -3.59 7.91
CA GLN A 71 -14.19 -3.13 7.04
C GLN A 71 -14.77 -2.33 5.87
N THR A 72 -14.35 -1.07 5.73
CA THR A 72 -14.91 -0.13 4.76
C THR A 72 -14.08 0.03 3.48
N PHE A 73 -13.03 -0.76 3.32
CA PHE A 73 -12.13 -0.73 2.16
C PHE A 73 -11.68 -2.14 1.80
N PHE A 74 -11.29 -2.38 0.54
CA PHE A 74 -10.76 -3.67 0.13
C PHE A 74 -9.25 -3.72 0.42
N SER A 75 -8.81 -4.66 1.27
CA SER A 75 -7.38 -4.79 1.61
C SER A 75 -6.56 -5.17 0.38
N GLU A 76 -5.39 -4.56 0.20
CA GLU A 76 -4.46 -4.90 -0.90
C GLU A 76 -3.84 -6.29 -0.73
N GLU A 77 -3.68 -6.73 0.52
CA GLU A 77 -3.16 -8.05 0.84
C GLU A 77 -4.20 -8.87 1.61
N LEU A 78 -4.25 -10.16 1.32
CA LEU A 78 -5.10 -11.10 2.04
C LEU A 78 -4.69 -11.22 3.52
N SER A 79 -3.40 -11.09 3.81
CA SER A 79 -2.85 -11.08 5.17
C SER A 79 -3.41 -9.95 6.04
N GLU A 80 -3.55 -8.74 5.47
CA GLU A 80 -4.12 -7.57 6.11
C GLU A 80 -5.60 -7.80 6.43
N GLU A 81 -6.37 -8.36 5.48
CA GLU A 81 -7.78 -8.70 5.70
C GLU A 81 -7.95 -9.72 6.84
N TYR A 82 -7.13 -10.79 6.87
CA TYR A 82 -7.16 -11.76 7.97
C TYR A 82 -6.82 -11.13 9.31
N GLN A 83 -5.88 -10.17 9.35
CA GLN A 83 -5.55 -9.45 10.58
C GLN A 83 -6.72 -8.60 11.08
N ILE A 84 -7.43 -7.90 10.18
CA ILE A 84 -8.61 -7.10 10.51
C ILE A 84 -9.73 -8.01 11.00
N LYS A 85 -10.01 -9.11 10.28
CA LYS A 85 -11.02 -10.11 10.66
C LYS A 85 -10.71 -10.72 12.04
N GLY A 86 -9.44 -11.00 12.32
CA GLY A 86 -8.98 -11.51 13.62
C GLY A 86 -9.17 -10.55 14.80
N ARG A 87 -9.59 -9.29 14.57
CA ARG A 87 -9.91 -8.35 15.65
C ARG A 87 -11.31 -8.53 16.23
N SER A 88 -12.21 -9.28 15.58
CA SER A 88 -13.58 -9.47 16.08
C SER A 88 -13.69 -10.50 17.20
N ALA A 89 -12.80 -11.50 17.21
CA ALA A 89 -12.88 -12.67 18.08
C ALA A 89 -11.48 -13.14 18.47
N ARG A 90 -11.15 -13.13 19.76
CA ARG A 90 -9.90 -13.66 20.30
C ARG A 90 -10.16 -14.80 21.28
N GLN A 91 -9.23 -15.77 21.32
CA GLN A 91 -9.25 -16.89 22.27
C GLN A 91 -10.58 -17.67 22.35
N GLY A 92 -11.34 -17.74 21.26
CA GLY A 92 -12.63 -18.44 21.21
C GLY A 92 -13.84 -17.56 21.51
N ASP A 93 -13.65 -16.26 21.73
CA ASP A 93 -14.75 -15.31 21.85
C ASP A 93 -15.63 -15.28 20.59
N ARG A 94 -16.92 -15.02 20.80
CA ARG A 94 -17.83 -14.75 19.67
C ARG A 94 -17.49 -13.39 19.08
N GLY A 95 -17.58 -13.30 17.76
CA GLY A 95 -17.37 -12.06 17.03
C GLY A 95 -17.91 -12.19 15.63
N SER A 96 -18.13 -11.07 14.98
CA SER A 96 -18.64 -11.04 13.61
C SER A 96 -17.88 -10.04 12.76
N TYR A 97 -17.84 -10.30 11.46
CA TYR A 97 -17.10 -9.51 10.50
C TYR A 97 -17.96 -9.29 9.26
N ARG A 98 -18.00 -8.05 8.78
CA ARG A 98 -18.58 -7.69 7.49
C ARG A 98 -17.69 -6.70 6.77
N MET A 99 -17.77 -6.74 5.44
CA MET A 99 -17.08 -5.81 4.57
C MET A 99 -18.13 -5.01 3.79
N VAL A 100 -17.97 -3.70 3.76
CA VAL A 100 -18.81 -2.77 3.02
C VAL A 100 -17.91 -1.94 2.14
N LEU A 101 -18.05 -2.09 0.82
CA LEU A 101 -17.17 -1.49 -0.16
C LEU A 101 -17.94 -0.47 -0.97
N LEU A 102 -17.30 0.67 -1.25
CA LEU A 102 -17.79 1.60 -2.25
C LEU A 102 -17.32 1.13 -3.62
N ASN A 103 -18.23 1.00 -4.59
CA ASN A 103 -17.91 0.47 -5.91
C ASN A 103 -16.74 1.21 -6.58
N LYS A 104 -16.69 2.54 -6.43
CA LYS A 104 -15.63 3.39 -7.00
C LYS A 104 -14.24 3.04 -6.43
N ASP A 105 -14.16 2.62 -5.17
CA ASP A 105 -12.89 2.29 -4.52
C ASP A 105 -12.30 0.95 -5.03
N LEU A 106 -13.01 0.24 -5.92
CA LEU A 106 -12.55 -0.99 -6.56
C LEU A 106 -11.86 -0.73 -7.92
N GLU A 107 -11.71 0.53 -8.34
CA GLU A 107 -11.03 0.90 -9.58
C GLU A 107 -9.58 0.40 -9.64
N TRP A 108 -8.86 0.43 -8.51
CA TRP A 108 -7.45 -0.01 -8.50
C TRP A 108 -7.26 -1.50 -8.79
N ILE A 109 -8.30 -2.32 -8.56
CA ILE A 109 -8.24 -3.78 -8.73
C ILE A 109 -8.92 -4.24 -10.03
N LEU A 110 -9.99 -3.57 -10.46
CA LEU A 110 -10.72 -3.87 -11.69
C LEU A 110 -10.26 -3.03 -12.89
N GLY A 111 -9.46 -1.99 -12.67
CA GLY A 111 -9.02 -1.05 -13.70
C GLY A 111 -10.06 0.02 -14.03
N SER A 112 -9.82 0.77 -15.10
CA SER A 112 -10.67 1.90 -15.52
C SER A 112 -12.09 1.49 -15.91
N ALA A 113 -12.30 0.23 -16.32
CA ALA A 113 -13.60 -0.33 -16.67
C ALA A 113 -14.33 -1.00 -15.48
N TRP A 114 -14.00 -0.60 -14.24
CA TRP A 114 -14.54 -1.22 -13.02
C TRP A 114 -16.07 -1.26 -12.97
N ASN A 115 -16.75 -0.26 -13.56
CA ASN A 115 -18.21 -0.19 -13.54
C ASN A 115 -18.86 -1.23 -14.45
N GLU A 116 -18.32 -1.45 -15.67
CA GLU A 116 -18.80 -2.53 -16.52
C GLU A 116 -18.45 -3.90 -15.94
N GLU A 117 -17.23 -4.07 -15.41
CA GLU A 117 -16.77 -5.33 -14.83
C GLU A 117 -17.60 -5.73 -13.60
N LEU A 118 -17.91 -4.79 -12.69
CA LEU A 118 -18.76 -5.08 -11.53
C LEU A 118 -20.16 -5.55 -11.91
N LYS A 119 -20.76 -4.99 -12.97
CA LYS A 119 -22.11 -5.36 -13.42
C LYS A 119 -22.17 -6.78 -13.99
N LYS A 120 -21.06 -7.32 -14.47
CA LYS A 120 -20.95 -8.69 -15.01
C LYS A 120 -20.85 -9.74 -13.90
N ILE A 121 -20.52 -9.33 -12.67
CA ILE A 121 -20.21 -10.26 -11.58
C ILE A 121 -21.45 -10.42 -10.68
N GLU A 122 -21.88 -11.66 -10.49
CA GLU A 122 -22.91 -11.96 -9.48
C GLU A 122 -22.43 -11.66 -8.07
N VAL A 123 -23.31 -11.12 -7.23
CA VAL A 123 -22.99 -10.72 -5.84
C VAL A 123 -22.43 -11.89 -5.00
N SER A 124 -22.92 -13.11 -5.22
CA SER A 124 -22.44 -14.33 -4.56
C SER A 124 -20.98 -14.65 -4.87
N HIS A 125 -20.52 -14.30 -6.08
CA HIS A 125 -19.17 -14.57 -6.58
C HIS A 125 -18.23 -13.37 -6.47
N LEU A 126 -18.75 -12.19 -6.14
CA LEU A 126 -18.01 -10.93 -6.10
C LEU A 126 -16.72 -11.01 -5.29
N TYR A 127 -16.79 -11.49 -4.05
CA TYR A 127 -15.60 -11.61 -3.20
C TYR A 127 -14.54 -12.54 -3.80
N LYS A 128 -14.97 -13.66 -4.41
CA LYS A 128 -14.06 -14.64 -5.01
C LYS A 128 -13.31 -14.02 -6.20
N VAL A 129 -14.01 -13.29 -7.06
CA VAL A 129 -13.42 -12.61 -8.23
C VAL A 129 -12.44 -11.53 -7.78
N LEU A 130 -12.84 -10.66 -6.84
CA LEU A 130 -11.97 -9.62 -6.30
C LEU A 130 -10.73 -10.22 -5.62
N ASN A 131 -10.89 -11.27 -4.83
CA ASN A 131 -9.75 -11.92 -4.18
C ASN A 131 -8.77 -12.53 -5.20
N GLN A 132 -9.26 -13.14 -6.29
CA GLN A 132 -8.41 -13.66 -7.36
C GLN A 132 -7.64 -12.55 -8.09
N ALA A 133 -8.29 -11.44 -8.41
CA ALA A 133 -7.65 -10.28 -9.03
C ALA A 133 -6.55 -9.70 -8.10
N ARG A 134 -6.84 -9.62 -6.79
CA ARG A 134 -5.90 -9.15 -5.78
C ARG A 134 -4.66 -10.04 -5.70
N SER A 135 -4.83 -11.35 -5.63
CA SER A 135 -3.71 -12.29 -5.56
C SER A 135 -2.81 -12.19 -6.78
N LYS A 136 -3.39 -12.08 -7.99
CA LYS A 136 -2.62 -11.89 -9.22
C LYS A 136 -1.80 -10.59 -9.20
N LEU A 137 -2.41 -9.48 -8.77
CA LEU A 137 -1.70 -8.20 -8.63
C LEU A 137 -0.58 -8.30 -7.60
N TYR A 138 -0.82 -8.96 -6.46
CA TYR A 138 0.18 -9.16 -5.43
C TYR A 138 1.35 -10.02 -5.91
N GLU A 139 1.09 -11.12 -6.61
CA GLU A 139 2.12 -11.98 -7.21
C GLU A 139 2.98 -11.22 -8.22
N SER A 140 2.36 -10.41 -9.08
CA SER A 140 3.08 -9.55 -10.02
C SER A 140 3.98 -8.54 -9.30
N LYS A 141 3.46 -7.86 -8.26
CA LYS A 141 4.26 -6.95 -7.41
C LYS A 141 5.43 -7.67 -6.72
N CYS A 142 5.21 -8.90 -6.22
CA CYS A 142 6.24 -9.70 -5.58
C CYS A 142 7.32 -10.16 -6.58
N GLY A 143 6.93 -10.58 -7.78
CA GLY A 143 7.88 -10.93 -8.85
C GLY A 143 8.79 -9.75 -9.22
N ALA A 144 8.21 -8.55 -9.36
CA ALA A 144 8.98 -7.34 -9.61
C ALA A 144 9.95 -7.00 -8.47
N LYS A 145 9.53 -7.16 -7.20
CA LYS A 145 10.42 -7.02 -6.03
C LYS A 145 11.52 -8.07 -6.02
N GLY A 146 11.24 -9.31 -6.43
CA GLY A 146 12.23 -10.38 -6.52
C GLY A 146 13.37 -10.04 -7.49
N LEU A 147 13.03 -9.48 -8.66
CA LEU A 147 14.03 -8.97 -9.61
C LEU A 147 14.90 -7.86 -8.99
N GLY A 148 14.28 -6.95 -8.25
CA GLY A 148 14.99 -5.90 -7.50
C GLY A 148 15.94 -6.45 -6.44
N ILE A 149 15.53 -7.49 -5.70
CA ILE A 149 16.37 -8.15 -4.70
C ILE A 149 17.58 -8.83 -5.36
N GLU A 150 17.37 -9.56 -6.45
CA GLU A 150 18.48 -10.20 -7.19
C GLU A 150 19.44 -9.16 -7.77
N GLN A 151 18.92 -8.04 -8.29
CA GLN A 151 19.75 -6.92 -8.70
C GLN A 151 20.56 -6.33 -7.54
N CYS A 152 19.91 -5.99 -6.43
CA CYS A 152 20.58 -5.46 -5.24
C CYS A 152 21.64 -6.43 -4.70
N LYS A 153 21.36 -7.74 -4.73
CA LYS A 153 22.29 -8.79 -4.32
C LYS A 153 23.52 -8.82 -5.23
N ARG A 154 23.34 -8.72 -6.56
CA ARG A 154 24.47 -8.62 -7.50
C ARG A 154 25.31 -7.35 -7.27
N GLU A 155 24.66 -6.20 -7.10
CA GLU A 155 25.33 -4.92 -6.83
C GLU A 155 26.10 -4.95 -5.50
N HIS A 156 25.51 -5.56 -4.46
CA HIS A 156 26.16 -5.78 -3.18
C HIS A 156 27.39 -6.69 -3.28
N THR A 157 27.28 -7.80 -4.01
CA THR A 157 28.43 -8.71 -4.24
C THR A 157 29.55 -8.00 -4.99
N LYS A 158 29.24 -7.24 -6.05
CA LYS A 158 30.24 -6.43 -6.77
C LYS A 158 30.91 -5.39 -5.86
N SER A 159 30.14 -4.74 -5.00
CA SER A 159 30.68 -3.77 -4.03
C SER A 159 31.61 -4.43 -3.02
N LYS A 160 31.29 -5.64 -2.56
CA LYS A 160 32.17 -6.44 -1.70
C LYS A 160 33.47 -6.85 -2.39
N GLU A 161 33.38 -7.31 -3.64
CA GLU A 161 34.55 -7.65 -4.46
C GLU A 161 35.44 -6.43 -4.67
N PHE A 162 34.85 -5.26 -4.96
CA PHE A 162 35.59 -4.00 -5.06
C PHE A 162 36.33 -3.65 -3.76
N LEU A 163 35.65 -3.72 -2.60
CA LEU A 163 36.28 -3.47 -1.30
C LEU A 163 37.42 -4.44 -1.02
N ARG A 164 37.27 -5.70 -1.40
CA ARG A 164 38.31 -6.71 -1.26
C ARG A 164 39.51 -6.40 -2.16
N SER A 165 39.30 -6.10 -3.44
CA SER A 165 40.36 -5.67 -4.36
C SER A 165 41.05 -4.38 -3.90
N LEU A 166 40.33 -3.47 -3.22
CA LEU A 166 40.91 -2.27 -2.63
C LEU A 166 41.88 -2.60 -1.48
N LEU A 167 41.50 -3.54 -0.60
CA LEU A 167 42.33 -4.00 0.51
C LEU A 167 43.55 -4.82 0.01
N GLU A 168 43.36 -5.61 -1.04
CA GLU A 168 44.41 -6.44 -1.65
C GLU A 168 45.31 -5.65 -2.63
N GLY A 169 44.97 -4.39 -2.95
CA GLY A 169 45.78 -3.51 -3.79
C GLY A 169 45.68 -3.76 -5.29
N GLU A 170 44.63 -4.45 -5.76
CA GLU A 170 44.45 -4.84 -7.16
C GLU A 170 43.96 -3.67 -8.05
N MET A 171 44.88 -2.77 -8.40
CA MET A 171 44.59 -1.54 -9.15
C MET A 171 43.86 -1.74 -10.48
N LYS A 172 44.05 -2.88 -11.16
CA LYS A 172 43.38 -3.18 -12.43
C LYS A 172 41.87 -3.37 -12.24
N MET A 173 41.47 -4.14 -11.24
CA MET A 173 40.05 -4.42 -10.94
C MET A 173 39.34 -3.15 -10.45
N ILE A 174 40.01 -2.36 -9.61
CA ILE A 174 39.51 -1.08 -9.09
C ILE A 174 39.21 -0.11 -10.23
N LYS A 175 40.15 0.06 -11.17
CA LYS A 175 39.96 0.97 -12.32
C LYS A 175 38.83 0.52 -13.24
N THR A 176 38.73 -0.78 -13.53
CA THR A 176 37.64 -1.32 -14.36
C THR A 176 36.28 -1.08 -13.70
N PHE A 177 36.14 -1.37 -12.40
CA PHE A 177 34.91 -1.13 -11.67
C PHE A 177 34.51 0.35 -11.67
N LEU A 178 35.45 1.26 -11.35
CA LEU A 178 35.18 2.70 -11.36
C LEU A 178 34.82 3.23 -12.75
N HIS A 179 35.46 2.72 -13.80
CA HIS A 179 35.14 3.12 -15.18
C HIS A 179 33.73 2.65 -15.57
N GLU A 180 33.32 1.45 -15.16
CA GLU A 180 31.95 0.97 -15.41
C GLU A 180 30.90 1.76 -14.63
N GLN A 181 31.13 2.05 -13.34
CA GLN A 181 30.18 2.79 -12.51
C GLN A 181 30.06 4.27 -12.89
N ASN A 182 31.16 4.89 -13.34
CA ASN A 182 31.16 6.29 -13.78
C ASN A 182 30.82 6.45 -15.26
N ARG A 183 30.46 5.37 -15.96
CA ARG A 183 30.06 5.45 -17.35
C ARG A 183 28.74 6.23 -17.42
N GLY A 184 28.81 7.43 -18.01
CA GLY A 184 27.63 8.27 -18.25
C GLY A 184 26.63 7.60 -19.18
N ALA A 185 25.47 8.25 -19.38
CA ALA A 185 24.44 7.74 -20.27
C ALA A 185 24.98 7.54 -21.70
N ASN A 186 24.63 6.41 -22.33
CA ASN A 186 24.92 6.21 -23.75
C ASN A 186 24.09 7.24 -24.54
N LEU A 187 24.77 8.17 -25.20
CA LEU A 187 24.13 9.17 -26.05
C LEU A 187 23.56 8.47 -27.28
N ILE A 188 22.24 8.45 -27.39
CA ILE A 188 21.53 8.01 -28.60
C ILE A 188 21.53 9.22 -29.56
N PRO A 189 22.04 9.08 -30.79
CA PRO A 189 22.20 10.21 -31.72
C PRO A 189 20.90 10.97 -32.05
N ASP A 190 19.75 10.29 -31.99
CA ASP A 190 18.43 10.83 -32.37
C ASP A 190 17.54 11.20 -31.18
N CYS A 191 18.12 11.51 -30.01
CA CYS A 191 17.33 11.82 -28.82
C CYS A 191 16.87 13.30 -28.79
N SER A 192 15.63 13.49 -28.29
CA SER A 192 14.96 14.78 -28.02
C SER A 192 15.89 15.90 -27.56
N ARG A 193 15.65 17.13 -28.03
CA ARG A 193 16.35 18.38 -27.60
C ARG A 193 16.14 18.74 -26.12
N THR A 194 15.38 17.95 -25.37
CA THR A 194 15.01 18.26 -23.98
C THR A 194 15.92 17.52 -23.01
N VAL A 195 16.62 18.27 -22.15
CA VAL A 195 17.46 17.73 -21.07
C VAL A 195 16.77 17.97 -19.74
N LEU A 196 16.61 16.90 -18.95
CA LEU A 196 16.08 16.96 -17.59
C LEU A 196 17.20 16.67 -16.61
N LEU A 197 17.58 17.68 -15.85
CA LEU A 197 18.52 17.56 -14.74
C LEU A 197 17.73 17.34 -13.46
N MET A 198 17.96 16.20 -12.82
CA MET A 198 17.37 15.86 -11.53
C MET A 198 18.49 15.77 -10.51
N ASP A 199 18.52 16.70 -9.55
CA ASP A 199 19.39 16.60 -8.39
C ASP A 199 18.70 15.75 -7.32
N ALA A 200 19.40 14.73 -6.84
CA ALA A 200 18.90 13.87 -5.80
C ALA A 200 20.01 13.28 -4.94
N THR A 201 19.69 13.16 -3.65
CA THR A 201 20.51 12.45 -2.68
C THR A 201 20.30 10.94 -2.83
N SER A 202 21.34 10.14 -2.58
CA SER A 202 21.31 8.68 -2.75
C SER A 202 20.25 7.96 -1.92
N SER A 203 19.81 8.56 -0.80
CA SER A 203 18.69 8.08 0.02
C SER A 203 17.32 8.19 -0.65
N MET A 204 17.22 8.96 -1.75
CA MET A 204 16.01 9.17 -2.54
C MET A 204 16.08 8.48 -3.91
N SER A 205 16.97 7.50 -4.10
CA SER A 205 17.14 6.78 -5.37
C SER A 205 15.85 6.12 -5.89
N SER A 206 15.02 5.58 -5.00
CA SER A 206 13.72 5.00 -5.35
C SER A 206 12.71 6.07 -5.85
N LEU A 207 12.74 7.26 -5.27
CA LEU A 207 11.96 8.42 -5.70
C LEU A 207 12.44 8.94 -7.06
N LEU A 208 13.74 8.84 -7.35
CA LEU A 208 14.30 9.21 -8.64
C LEU A 208 13.76 8.31 -9.75
N SER A 209 13.69 7.00 -9.51
CA SER A 209 13.10 6.07 -10.49
C SER A 209 11.63 6.38 -10.72
N ALA A 210 10.85 6.59 -9.65
CA ALA A 210 9.44 6.95 -9.78
C ALA A 210 9.22 8.29 -10.49
N ALA A 211 10.06 9.29 -10.22
CA ALA A 211 10.03 10.58 -10.89
C ALA A 211 10.38 10.45 -12.38
N LYS A 212 11.41 9.66 -12.71
CA LYS A 212 11.78 9.33 -14.08
C LYS A 212 10.62 8.67 -14.82
N ASP A 213 10.00 7.64 -14.23
CA ASP A 213 8.89 6.92 -14.85
C ASP A 213 7.68 7.84 -15.08
N THR A 214 7.40 8.73 -14.12
CA THR A 214 6.32 9.72 -14.24
C THR A 214 6.60 10.71 -15.38
N VAL A 215 7.84 11.21 -15.48
CA VAL A 215 8.23 12.13 -16.54
C VAL A 215 8.20 11.43 -17.90
N CYS A 216 8.69 10.19 -18.02
CA CYS A 216 8.56 9.40 -19.24
C CYS A 216 7.09 9.24 -19.64
N THR A 217 6.22 8.83 -18.72
CA THR A 217 4.79 8.68 -18.95
C THR A 217 4.15 9.98 -19.43
N MET A 218 4.57 11.12 -18.86
CA MET A 218 4.09 12.45 -19.27
C MET A 218 4.50 12.75 -20.72
N PHE A 219 5.74 12.51 -21.11
CA PHE A 219 6.22 12.72 -22.47
C PHE A 219 5.54 11.80 -23.49
N GLU A 220 5.36 10.53 -23.14
CA GLU A 220 4.63 9.57 -23.99
C GLU A 220 3.19 10.04 -24.24
N ARG A 221 2.49 10.48 -23.19
CA ARG A 221 1.13 11.03 -23.32
C ARG A 221 1.10 12.31 -24.15
N ALA A 222 2.05 13.21 -23.93
CA ALA A 222 2.14 14.44 -24.71
C ALA A 222 2.41 14.14 -26.20
N SER A 223 3.31 13.19 -26.49
CA SER A 223 3.61 12.74 -27.86
C SER A 223 2.37 12.16 -28.54
N ALA A 224 1.64 11.26 -27.85
CA ALA A 224 0.42 10.67 -28.39
C ALA A 224 -0.67 11.72 -28.71
N ILE A 225 -0.78 12.77 -27.89
CA ILE A 225 -1.69 13.89 -28.15
C ILE A 225 -1.23 14.70 -29.37
N LEU A 226 0.06 15.01 -29.47
CA LEU A 226 0.61 15.77 -30.60
C LEU A 226 0.46 14.99 -31.93
N GLU A 227 0.71 13.69 -31.92
CA GLU A 227 0.48 12.80 -33.07
C GLU A 227 -1.00 12.76 -33.47
N ALA A 228 -1.91 12.66 -32.51
CA ALA A 228 -3.35 12.71 -32.77
C ALA A 228 -3.81 14.07 -33.36
N LEU A 229 -3.09 15.14 -33.06
CA LEU A 229 -3.34 16.49 -33.58
C LEU A 229 -2.68 16.76 -34.94
N LYS A 230 -1.87 15.84 -35.48
CA LYS A 230 -1.11 15.98 -36.75
C LYS A 230 -0.30 17.28 -36.84
N ILE A 231 0.40 17.66 -35.77
CA ILE A 231 1.37 18.77 -35.74
C ILE A 231 2.79 18.19 -35.72
#